data_AF-A0A963GM07-F1
#
_entry.id   AF-A0A963GM07-F1
#
_cell.length_a   1.000
_cell.length_b   1.000
_cell.length_c   1.000
_cell.angle_alpha   90.00
_cell.angle_beta   90.00
_cell.angle_gamma   90.00
#
_symmetry.space_group_name_H-M   'P 1'
#
loop_
_entity.id
_entity.type
_entity.pdbx_description
1 polymer ?
#
loop_
_entity_poly.entity_id
_entity_poly.type
_entity_poly.pdbx_seq_one_letter_code
_entity_poly.pdbx_strand_id
1 'polypeptide(L)'
;EREQIERLNAFRAQRNNTEVKAALANLAETARGGANIMPASILCAHAGVTTGEWSQTLRDIFGEYRAPTGIDIPANDDSRGAKAVAIRTEVVKTGNELGRPLRLLIGKPGLDGHSNGAEQIAVKGRDVGFEIVYEGIRLTPEQIAKAALEEGVHLIGLSVLSGSHVEMVEDVFNQLTQVGLKNLPVVIGGIIPESDAKLLKEHGISAVYTPKDIDMNGIMVDILNLIRKNHDLQPVAVA
;
A
#
# COMPACT_ATOMS: atom_id res chain seq x y z
N GLU A 1 -2.96 -15.42 -15.24
CA GLU A 1 -3.77 -15.62 -14.02
C GLU A 1 -4.95 -16.56 -14.23
N ARG A 2 -5.90 -16.25 -15.13
CA ARG A 2 -7.12 -17.05 -15.39
C ARG A 2 -6.87 -18.57 -15.51
N GLU A 3 -5.88 -18.97 -16.31
CA GLU A 3 -5.51 -20.38 -16.49
C GLU A 3 -5.11 -21.05 -15.16
N GLN A 4 -4.38 -20.34 -14.28
CA GLN A 4 -3.99 -20.89 -12.98
C GLN A 4 -5.19 -21.02 -12.04
N ILE A 5 -6.14 -20.08 -12.09
CA ILE A 5 -7.41 -20.18 -11.35
C ILE A 5 -8.20 -21.41 -11.81
N GLU A 6 -8.33 -21.61 -13.13
CA GLU A 6 -9.02 -22.77 -13.72
C GLU A 6 -8.35 -24.08 -13.29
N ARG A 7 -7.01 -24.16 -13.38
CA ARG A 7 -6.24 -25.32 -12.92
C ARG A 7 -6.42 -25.58 -11.43
N LEU A 8 -6.39 -24.54 -10.59
CA LEU A 8 -6.60 -24.66 -9.15
C LEU A 8 -8.01 -25.17 -8.82
N ASN A 9 -9.03 -24.67 -9.51
CA ASN A 9 -10.41 -25.10 -9.34
C ASN A 9 -10.59 -26.56 -9.76
N ALA A 10 -10.03 -26.95 -10.91
CA ALA A 10 -10.05 -28.34 -11.37
C ALA A 10 -9.33 -29.28 -10.38
N PHE A 11 -8.17 -28.87 -9.88
CA PHE A 11 -7.42 -29.62 -8.88
C PHE A 11 -8.22 -29.82 -7.58
N ARG A 12 -8.84 -28.75 -7.07
CA ARG A 12 -9.71 -28.80 -5.87
C ARG A 12 -10.94 -29.69 -6.06
N ALA A 13 -11.48 -29.77 -7.28
CA ALA A 13 -12.63 -30.62 -7.59
C ALA A 13 -12.29 -32.12 -7.63
N GLN A 14 -11.04 -32.47 -7.92
CA GLN A 14 -10.61 -33.87 -8.10
C GLN A 14 -9.98 -34.50 -6.85
N ARG A 15 -9.41 -33.69 -5.95
CA ARG A 15 -8.73 -34.19 -4.74
C ARG A 15 -9.71 -34.77 -3.71
N ASN A 16 -9.20 -35.64 -2.83
CA ASN A 16 -9.98 -36.17 -1.72
C ASN A 16 -10.15 -35.12 -0.60
N ASN A 17 -11.29 -34.43 -0.59
CA ASN A 17 -11.55 -33.38 0.40
C ASN A 17 -11.64 -33.89 1.86
N THR A 18 -11.91 -35.18 2.08
CA THR A 18 -11.88 -35.76 3.43
C THR A 18 -10.45 -35.87 3.95
N GLU A 19 -9.52 -36.33 3.10
CA GLU A 19 -8.09 -36.39 3.43
C GLU A 19 -7.49 -34.99 3.62
N VAL A 20 -7.86 -34.03 2.77
CA VAL A 20 -7.45 -32.62 2.91
C VAL A 20 -7.84 -32.08 4.28
N LYS A 21 -9.11 -32.26 4.69
CA LYS A 21 -9.60 -31.79 6.00
C LYS A 21 -8.87 -32.46 7.15
N ALA A 22 -8.64 -33.77 7.07
CA ALA A 22 -7.92 -34.52 8.10
C ALA A 22 -6.46 -34.05 8.22
N ALA A 23 -5.79 -33.84 7.09
CA ALA A 23 -4.41 -33.34 7.06
C ALA A 23 -4.29 -31.93 7.65
N LEU A 24 -5.20 -31.02 7.28
CA LEU A 24 -5.25 -29.66 7.84
C LEU A 24 -5.54 -29.65 9.35
N ALA A 25 -6.44 -30.51 9.82
CA ALA A 25 -6.72 -30.63 11.25
C ALA A 25 -5.49 -31.12 12.03
N ASN A 26 -4.78 -32.13 11.50
CA ASN A 26 -3.53 -32.62 12.09
C ASN A 26 -2.43 -31.54 12.09
N LEU A 27 -2.30 -30.77 11.00
CA LEU A 27 -1.37 -29.64 10.94
C LEU A 27 -1.70 -28.60 12.02
N ALA A 28 -2.98 -28.27 12.18
CA ALA A 28 -3.43 -27.31 13.17
C ALA A 28 -3.16 -27.78 14.61
N GLU A 29 -3.44 -29.05 14.93
CA GLU A 29 -3.14 -29.64 16.24
C GLU A 29 -1.64 -29.65 16.53
N THR A 30 -0.83 -30.10 15.55
CA THR A 30 0.63 -30.15 15.67
C THR A 30 1.22 -28.76 15.91
N ALA A 31 0.74 -27.75 15.16
CA ALA A 31 1.19 -26.37 15.28
C ALA A 31 0.81 -25.75 16.65
N ARG A 32 -0.40 -26.02 17.17
CA ARG A 32 -0.80 -25.59 18.52
C ARG A 32 0.01 -26.28 19.62
N GLY A 33 0.36 -27.55 19.41
CA GLY A 33 1.14 -28.35 20.36
C GLY A 33 2.63 -28.00 20.41
N GLY A 34 3.13 -27.14 19.51
CA GLY A 34 4.55 -26.76 19.44
C GLY A 34 5.48 -27.89 18.96
N ALA A 35 4.94 -28.99 18.45
CA ALA A 35 5.70 -30.09 17.90
C ALA A 35 6.27 -29.73 16.51
N ASN A 36 7.18 -30.57 16.00
CA ASN A 36 7.70 -30.43 14.64
C ASN A 36 6.54 -30.52 13.62
N ILE A 37 6.26 -29.42 12.92
CA ILE A 37 5.17 -29.34 11.94
C ILE A 37 5.49 -30.01 10.60
N MET A 38 6.75 -30.39 10.35
CA MET A 38 7.17 -30.91 9.04
C MET A 38 6.48 -32.24 8.66
N PRO A 39 6.32 -33.23 9.55
CA PRO A 39 5.57 -34.45 9.21
C PRO A 39 4.12 -34.16 8.84
N ALA A 40 3.40 -33.33 9.61
CA ALA A 40 2.02 -32.94 9.31
C ALA A 40 1.91 -32.14 8.00
N SER A 41 2.91 -31.32 7.72
CA SER A 41 3.06 -30.56 6.48
C SER A 41 3.25 -31.47 5.25
N ILE A 42 4.04 -32.53 5.36
CA ILE A 42 4.20 -33.53 4.28
C ILE A 42 2.87 -34.23 4.00
N LEU A 43 2.11 -34.58 5.05
CA LEU A 43 0.76 -35.15 4.89
C LEU A 43 -0.18 -34.20 4.16
N CYS A 44 -0.12 -32.89 4.44
CA CYS A 44 -0.88 -31.88 3.70
C CYS A 44 -0.53 -31.88 2.21
N ALA A 45 0.77 -31.92 1.87
CA ALA A 45 1.21 -31.98 0.47
C ALA A 45 0.67 -33.21 -0.26
N HIS A 46 0.75 -34.40 0.37
CA HIS A 46 0.22 -35.64 -0.21
C HIS A 46 -1.30 -35.63 -0.36
N ALA A 47 -2.03 -35.06 0.60
CA ALA A 47 -3.48 -34.92 0.53
C ALA A 47 -3.96 -33.90 -0.52
N GLY A 48 -3.04 -33.15 -1.13
CA GLY A 48 -3.37 -32.11 -2.11
C GLY A 48 -3.91 -30.83 -1.48
N VAL A 49 -3.49 -30.51 -0.25
CA VAL A 49 -3.69 -29.19 0.36
C VAL A 49 -2.95 -28.14 -0.46
N THR A 50 -3.59 -27.00 -0.71
CA THR A 50 -2.93 -25.92 -1.48
C THR A 50 -2.04 -25.06 -0.58
N THR A 51 -1.07 -24.37 -1.17
CA THR A 51 -0.22 -23.43 -0.41
C THR A 51 -1.05 -22.41 0.37
N GLY A 52 -2.15 -21.90 -0.21
CA GLY A 52 -3.04 -20.96 0.47
C GLY A 52 -3.76 -21.57 1.69
N GLU A 53 -4.28 -22.79 1.57
CA GLU A 53 -4.96 -23.48 2.69
C GLU A 53 -3.99 -23.83 3.82
N TRP A 54 -2.79 -24.28 3.45
CA TRP A 54 -1.71 -24.55 4.40
C TRP A 54 -1.30 -23.27 5.13
N SER A 55 -0.95 -22.21 4.38
CA SER A 55 -0.55 -20.94 4.99
C SER A 55 -1.67 -20.34 5.85
N GLN A 56 -2.94 -20.44 5.43
CA GLN A 56 -4.06 -19.94 6.23
C GLN A 56 -4.21 -20.71 7.55
N THR A 57 -4.06 -22.04 7.53
CA THR A 57 -4.13 -22.87 8.74
C THR A 57 -3.07 -22.48 9.76
N LEU A 58 -1.84 -22.18 9.30
CA LEU A 58 -0.78 -21.69 10.17
C LEU A 58 -1.02 -20.25 10.63
N ARG A 59 -1.55 -19.40 9.75
CA ARG A 59 -1.93 -18.01 10.08
C ARG A 59 -3.00 -17.95 11.16
N ASP A 60 -3.98 -18.85 11.16
CA ASP A 60 -5.02 -18.90 12.19
C ASP A 60 -4.48 -19.23 13.60
N ILE A 61 -3.26 -19.78 13.68
CA ILE A 61 -2.63 -20.21 14.93
C ILE A 61 -1.55 -19.21 15.37
N PHE A 62 -0.68 -18.80 14.44
CA PHE A 62 0.47 -17.95 14.73
C PHE A 62 0.21 -16.46 14.47
N GLY A 63 -0.89 -16.14 13.78
CA GLY A 63 -1.14 -14.80 13.26
C GLY A 63 -0.24 -14.46 12.08
N GLU A 64 -0.16 -13.17 11.76
CA GLU A 64 0.75 -12.63 10.75
C GLU A 64 1.76 -11.68 11.40
N TYR A 65 3.02 -11.80 11.03
CA TYR A 65 4.02 -10.83 11.40
C TYR A 65 3.80 -9.52 10.66
N ARG A 66 3.73 -8.41 11.40
CA ARG A 66 3.75 -7.05 10.87
C ARG A 66 5.05 -6.38 11.32
N ALA A 67 5.91 -6.08 10.35
CA ALA A 67 7.17 -5.40 10.63
C ALA A 67 6.90 -3.97 11.11
N PRO A 68 7.69 -3.43 12.06
CA PRO A 68 7.68 -2.01 12.35
C PRO A 68 7.90 -1.19 11.10
N THR A 69 7.19 -0.07 10.98
CA THR A 69 7.33 0.83 9.85
C THR A 69 8.62 1.64 9.99
N GLY A 70 9.48 1.65 8.96
CA GLY A 70 10.79 2.33 8.96
C GLY A 70 10.73 3.87 8.99
N ILE A 71 9.62 4.47 9.42
CA ILE A 71 9.37 5.91 9.35
C ILE A 71 9.67 6.65 10.66
N ASP A 72 9.99 5.94 11.74
CA ASP A 72 10.36 6.52 13.05
C ASP A 72 11.79 7.09 13.11
N ILE A 73 12.43 7.27 11.95
CA ILE A 73 13.79 7.80 11.83
C ILE A 73 13.77 9.31 12.17
N PRO A 74 14.68 9.82 13.04
CA PRO A 74 14.75 11.24 13.36
C PRO A 74 15.03 12.11 12.14
N ALA A 75 14.48 13.33 12.13
CA ALA A 75 14.66 14.25 11.02
C ALA A 75 16.15 14.66 10.84
N ASN A 76 16.62 14.65 9.59
CA ASN A 76 18.02 14.90 9.22
C ASN A 76 18.24 16.41 8.96
N ASP A 77 19.48 16.88 8.81
CA ASP A 77 19.74 18.31 8.53
C ASP A 77 19.05 18.83 7.25
N ASP A 78 18.81 17.97 6.25
CA ASP A 78 18.06 18.32 5.03
C ASP A 78 16.59 18.73 5.31
N SER A 79 15.99 18.20 6.39
CA SER A 79 14.65 18.60 6.86
C SER A 79 14.60 20.03 7.40
N ARG A 80 15.77 20.60 7.74
CA ARG A 80 15.93 21.96 8.30
C ARG A 80 16.41 22.97 7.27
N GLY A 81 16.65 22.54 6.02
CA GLY A 81 17.02 23.44 4.94
C GLY A 81 15.93 24.48 4.65
N ALA A 82 16.32 25.66 4.15
CA ALA A 82 15.40 26.77 3.89
C ALA A 82 14.20 26.38 3.02
N LYS A 83 14.41 25.53 2.00
CA LYS A 83 13.33 25.00 1.15
C LYS A 83 12.34 24.13 1.93
N ALA A 84 12.82 23.19 2.73
CA ALA A 84 11.96 22.32 3.54
C ALA A 84 11.13 23.12 4.56
N VAL A 85 11.72 24.17 5.14
CA VAL A 85 11.00 25.12 6.02
C VAL A 85 9.94 25.91 5.27
N ALA A 86 10.23 26.37 4.05
CA ALA A 86 9.26 27.06 3.21
C ALA A 86 8.08 26.15 2.82
N ILE A 87 8.35 24.90 2.42
CA ILE A 87 7.31 23.91 2.14
C ILE A 87 6.46 23.68 3.38
N ARG A 88 7.09 23.47 4.54
CA ARG A 88 6.39 23.28 5.82
C ARG A 88 5.45 24.43 6.15
N THR A 89 5.89 25.66 5.88
CA THR A 89 5.07 26.85 6.10
C THR A 89 3.81 26.81 5.24
N GLU A 90 3.93 26.47 3.96
CA GLU A 90 2.77 26.37 3.06
C GLU A 90 1.87 25.15 3.37
N VAL A 91 2.43 24.03 3.84
CA VAL A 91 1.65 22.87 4.31
C VAL A 91 0.79 23.24 5.52
N VAL A 92 1.39 23.88 6.54
CA VAL A 92 0.66 24.33 7.74
C VAL A 92 -0.40 25.36 7.38
N LYS A 93 -0.07 26.33 6.53
CA LYS A 93 -1.01 27.34 6.06
C LYS A 93 -2.18 26.72 5.31
N THR A 94 -1.93 25.78 4.40
CA THR A 94 -2.99 25.06 3.67
C THR A 94 -3.86 24.25 4.62
N GLY A 95 -3.26 23.59 5.63
CA GLY A 95 -4.02 22.91 6.67
C GLY A 95 -4.95 23.87 7.45
N ASN A 96 -4.47 25.07 7.78
CA ASN A 96 -5.30 26.09 8.42
C ASN A 96 -6.44 26.58 7.51
N GLU A 97 -6.19 26.76 6.20
CA GLU A 97 -7.21 27.12 5.22
C GLU A 97 -8.30 26.03 5.09
N LEU A 98 -7.93 24.75 5.23
CA LEU A 98 -8.85 23.61 5.22
C LEU A 98 -9.42 23.25 6.60
N GLY A 99 -9.00 23.95 7.66
CA GLY A 99 -9.46 23.76 9.03
C GLY A 99 -8.89 22.54 9.77
N ARG A 100 -7.88 21.84 9.22
CA ARG A 100 -7.22 20.68 9.86
C ARG A 100 -5.84 20.37 9.24
N PRO A 101 -4.93 19.70 9.96
CA PRO A 101 -3.64 19.28 9.41
C PRO A 101 -3.78 18.47 8.11
N LEU A 102 -2.88 18.71 7.14
CA LEU A 102 -2.85 17.93 5.91
C LEU A 102 -2.31 16.53 6.19
N ARG A 103 -3.01 15.52 5.66
CA ARG A 103 -2.76 14.11 5.95
C ARG A 103 -2.61 13.31 4.66
N LEU A 104 -1.54 12.53 4.56
CA LEU A 104 -1.23 11.66 3.43
C LEU A 104 -1.30 10.19 3.86
N LEU A 105 -1.96 9.35 3.06
CA LEU A 105 -1.84 7.90 3.18
C LEU A 105 -0.81 7.40 2.18
N ILE A 106 0.27 6.77 2.65
CA ILE A 106 1.22 6.08 1.79
C ILE A 106 0.88 4.58 1.80
N GLY A 107 0.46 4.05 0.65
CA GLY A 107 0.01 2.68 0.50
C GLY A 107 0.94 1.85 -0.38
N LYS A 108 1.20 0.59 0.02
CA LYS A 108 1.89 -0.39 -0.82
C LYS A 108 0.98 -1.59 -1.08
N PRO A 109 0.19 -1.55 -2.19
CA PRO A 109 -0.74 -2.61 -2.50
C PRO A 109 -0.03 -3.89 -2.94
N GLY A 110 -0.66 -5.03 -2.67
CA GLY A 110 -0.26 -6.33 -3.24
C GLY A 110 0.87 -7.02 -2.46
N LEU A 111 1.81 -7.67 -3.15
CA LEU A 111 2.89 -8.42 -2.52
C LEU A 111 4.26 -7.73 -2.62
N ASP A 112 4.30 -6.49 -3.11
CA ASP A 112 5.52 -5.74 -3.30
C ASP A 112 6.23 -5.43 -1.96
N GLY A 113 7.41 -6.01 -1.79
CA GLY A 113 8.25 -5.84 -0.60
C GLY A 113 9.19 -4.64 -0.64
N HIS A 114 9.24 -3.88 -1.73
CA HIS A 114 10.18 -2.76 -1.87
C HIS A 114 9.69 -1.52 -1.12
N SER A 115 10.08 -1.36 0.15
CA SER A 115 9.57 -0.26 0.99
C SER A 115 10.38 1.04 0.94
N ASN A 116 11.68 0.98 0.59
CA ASN A 116 12.60 2.13 0.69
C ASN A 116 12.05 3.44 0.11
N GLY A 117 11.50 3.42 -1.11
CA GLY A 117 10.97 4.62 -1.74
C GLY A 117 9.73 5.18 -1.03
N ALA A 118 8.83 4.31 -0.60
CA ALA A 118 7.63 4.70 0.16
C ALA A 118 8.01 5.30 1.52
N GLU A 119 8.97 4.69 2.21
CA GLU A 119 9.47 5.17 3.50
C GLU A 119 10.18 6.52 3.37
N GLN A 120 10.98 6.74 2.33
CA GLN A 120 11.61 8.04 2.08
C GLN A 120 10.57 9.14 1.84
N ILE A 121 9.53 8.86 1.03
CA ILE A 121 8.43 9.80 0.80
C ILE A 121 7.65 10.08 2.09
N ALA A 122 7.36 9.04 2.89
CA ALA A 122 6.71 9.17 4.18
C ALA A 122 7.52 10.05 5.14
N VAL A 123 8.81 9.76 5.31
CA VAL A 123 9.72 10.55 6.17
C VAL A 123 9.79 12.00 5.69
N LYS A 124 9.94 12.23 4.38
CA LYS A 124 10.00 13.59 3.82
C LYS A 124 8.69 14.35 4.02
N GLY A 125 7.55 13.71 3.78
CA GLY A 125 6.23 14.30 4.00
C GLY A 125 6.04 14.78 5.44
N ARG A 126 6.40 13.92 6.41
CA ARG A 126 6.42 14.26 7.83
C ARG A 126 7.35 15.44 8.11
N ASP A 127 8.56 15.41 7.55
CA ASP A 127 9.57 16.45 7.74
C ASP A 127 9.17 17.81 7.14
N VAL A 128 8.25 17.84 6.17
CA VAL A 128 7.64 19.08 5.67
C VAL A 128 6.25 19.34 6.24
N GLY A 129 5.85 18.66 7.31
CA GLY A 129 4.66 19.01 8.11
C GLY A 129 3.35 18.34 7.71
N PHE A 130 3.36 17.35 6.82
CA PHE A 130 2.19 16.48 6.62
C PHE A 130 2.07 15.48 7.80
N GLU A 131 0.84 15.17 8.18
CA GLU A 131 0.55 13.95 8.95
C GLU A 131 0.61 12.73 8.02
N ILE A 132 1.34 11.70 8.41
CA ILE A 132 1.57 10.53 7.56
C ILE A 132 0.89 9.32 8.16
N VAL A 133 0.06 8.68 7.34
CA VAL A 133 -0.50 7.36 7.59
C VAL A 133 0.27 6.38 6.72
N TYR A 134 1.00 5.46 7.34
CA TYR A 134 1.75 4.42 6.65
C TYR A 134 1.65 3.13 7.46
N GLU A 135 0.96 2.14 6.91
CA GLU A 135 0.71 0.85 7.57
C GLU A 135 1.69 -0.25 7.10
N GLY A 136 2.74 0.15 6.37
CA GLY A 136 3.77 -0.75 5.86
C GLY A 136 3.45 -1.37 4.51
N ILE A 137 3.97 -2.57 4.29
CA ILE A 137 3.88 -3.31 3.02
C ILE A 137 2.74 -4.32 3.03
N ARG A 138 2.34 -4.73 1.83
CA ARG A 138 1.39 -5.81 1.58
C ARG A 138 -0.01 -5.52 2.10
N LEU A 139 -0.50 -4.32 1.81
CA LEU A 139 -1.88 -3.93 2.07
C LEU A 139 -2.76 -4.39 0.92
N THR A 140 -3.99 -4.81 1.23
CA THR A 140 -5.01 -5.01 0.20
C THR A 140 -5.57 -3.66 -0.25
N PRO A 141 -6.10 -3.54 -1.49
CA PRO A 141 -6.81 -2.36 -1.93
C PRO A 141 -7.94 -1.93 -0.99
N GLU A 142 -8.67 -2.91 -0.42
CA GLU A 142 -9.72 -2.68 0.58
C GLU A 142 -9.15 -2.05 1.86
N GLN A 143 -8.03 -2.56 2.38
CA GLN A 143 -7.37 -1.99 3.55
C GLN A 143 -6.94 -0.55 3.29
N ILE A 144 -6.38 -0.24 2.12
CA ILE A 144 -5.98 1.12 1.74
C ILE A 144 -7.21 2.05 1.70
N ALA A 145 -8.30 1.63 1.07
CA ALA A 145 -9.51 2.44 0.99
C ALA A 145 -10.16 2.66 2.37
N LYS A 146 -10.17 1.64 3.22
CA LYS A 146 -10.66 1.73 4.60
C LYS A 146 -9.81 2.68 5.44
N ALA A 147 -8.48 2.54 5.40
CA ALA A 147 -7.55 3.43 6.08
C ALA A 147 -7.68 4.88 5.59
N ALA A 148 -7.94 5.09 4.29
CA ALA A 148 -8.18 6.43 3.76
C ALA A 148 -9.46 7.07 4.34
N LEU A 149 -10.52 6.27 4.50
CA LEU A 149 -11.80 6.71 5.08
C LEU A 149 -11.68 7.02 6.57
N GLU A 150 -11.18 6.06 7.36
CA GLU A 150 -10.99 6.20 8.82
C GLU A 150 -9.98 7.33 9.12
N GLU A 151 -8.93 7.34 8.31
CA GLU A 151 -7.96 8.39 8.00
C GLU A 151 -8.45 9.84 7.91
N GLY A 152 -9.57 10.01 7.22
CA GLY A 152 -9.89 11.28 6.55
C GLY A 152 -8.69 11.87 5.79
N VAL A 153 -7.96 11.11 4.99
CA VAL A 153 -6.75 11.63 4.33
C VAL A 153 -7.09 12.64 3.22
N HIS A 154 -6.12 13.48 2.84
CA HIS A 154 -6.28 14.46 1.76
C HIS A 154 -5.78 13.92 0.41
N LEU A 155 -4.87 12.94 0.45
CA LEU A 155 -4.29 12.33 -0.74
C LEU A 155 -3.73 10.94 -0.40
N ILE A 156 -3.81 10.02 -1.36
CA ILE A 156 -3.18 8.70 -1.29
C ILE A 156 -1.96 8.66 -2.22
N GLY A 157 -0.80 8.27 -1.70
CA GLY A 157 0.38 7.94 -2.47
C GLY A 157 0.59 6.43 -2.53
N LEU A 158 0.42 5.82 -3.69
CA LEU A 158 0.69 4.41 -3.91
C LEU A 158 2.15 4.20 -4.32
N SER A 159 2.81 3.18 -3.80
CA SER A 159 4.16 2.79 -4.23
C SER A 159 4.18 1.36 -4.76
N VAL A 160 4.45 1.21 -6.06
CA VAL A 160 4.38 -0.09 -6.77
C VAL A 160 5.64 -0.30 -7.62
N LEU A 161 6.41 -1.34 -7.30
CA LEU A 161 7.61 -1.74 -8.04
C LEU A 161 7.48 -3.15 -8.67
N SER A 162 6.33 -3.78 -8.54
CA SER A 162 6.06 -5.16 -9.00
C SER A 162 5.64 -5.28 -10.47
N GLY A 163 5.41 -4.16 -11.17
CA GLY A 163 4.88 -4.15 -12.55
C GLY A 163 3.37 -4.40 -12.66
N SER A 164 2.66 -4.54 -11.53
CA SER A 164 1.21 -4.75 -11.46
C SER A 164 0.43 -3.44 -11.21
N HIS A 165 1.02 -2.28 -11.53
CA HIS A 165 0.49 -0.96 -11.16
C HIS A 165 -0.86 -0.64 -11.79
N VAL A 166 -1.13 -1.08 -13.02
CA VAL A 166 -2.42 -0.79 -13.68
C VAL A 166 -3.57 -1.48 -12.97
N GLU A 167 -3.49 -2.80 -12.83
CA GLU A 167 -4.52 -3.62 -12.16
C GLU A 167 -4.70 -3.21 -10.69
N MET A 168 -3.60 -2.97 -9.96
CA MET A 168 -3.67 -2.54 -8.56
C MET A 168 -4.32 -1.16 -8.38
N VAL A 169 -4.09 -0.22 -9.30
CA VAL A 169 -4.74 1.10 -9.24
C VAL A 169 -6.24 0.97 -9.50
N GLU A 170 -6.64 0.15 -10.47
CA GLU A 170 -8.04 -0.13 -10.76
C GLU A 170 -8.76 -0.70 -9.52
N ASP A 171 -8.15 -1.70 -8.87
CA ASP A 171 -8.70 -2.28 -7.64
C ASP A 171 -8.82 -1.25 -6.52
N VAL A 172 -7.81 -0.40 -6.32
CA VAL A 172 -7.86 0.67 -5.30
C VAL A 172 -8.97 1.67 -5.61
N PHE A 173 -9.15 2.09 -6.87
CA PHE A 173 -10.22 3.01 -7.27
C PHE A 173 -11.62 2.40 -7.09
N ASN A 174 -11.77 1.11 -7.40
CA ASN A 174 -13.00 0.38 -7.13
C ASN A 174 -13.34 0.40 -5.64
N GLN A 175 -12.36 0.12 -4.77
CA GLN A 175 -12.55 0.14 -3.31
C GLN A 175 -12.82 1.55 -2.79
N LEU A 176 -12.09 2.58 -3.25
CA LEU A 176 -12.34 3.98 -2.89
C LEU A 176 -13.75 4.44 -3.28
N THR A 177 -14.24 4.01 -4.43
CA THR A 177 -15.60 4.30 -4.87
C THR A 177 -16.64 3.68 -3.93
N GLN A 178 -16.43 2.44 -3.50
CA GLN A 178 -17.34 1.75 -2.58
C GLN A 178 -17.44 2.44 -1.22
N VAL A 179 -16.36 3.06 -0.74
CA VAL A 179 -16.35 3.81 0.52
C VAL A 179 -16.64 5.31 0.36
N GLY A 180 -17.05 5.76 -0.84
CA GLY A 180 -17.46 7.15 -1.08
C GLY A 180 -16.31 8.15 -1.30
N LEU A 181 -15.08 7.68 -1.54
CA LEU A 181 -13.87 8.48 -1.73
C LEU A 181 -13.43 8.61 -3.21
N LYS A 182 -14.36 8.49 -4.15
CA LYS A 182 -14.07 8.53 -5.60
C LYS A 182 -13.32 9.78 -6.10
N ASN A 183 -13.40 10.90 -5.37
CA ASN A 183 -12.78 12.17 -5.73
C ASN A 183 -11.49 12.43 -4.93
N LEU A 184 -11.05 11.49 -4.10
CA LEU A 184 -9.81 11.64 -3.34
C LEU A 184 -8.63 11.52 -4.32
N PRO A 185 -7.71 12.51 -4.38
CA PRO A 185 -6.60 12.44 -5.31
C PRO A 185 -5.67 11.29 -4.94
N VAL A 186 -5.22 10.57 -5.96
CA VAL A 186 -4.29 9.46 -5.82
C VAL A 186 -3.09 9.68 -6.74
N VAL A 187 -1.89 9.58 -6.19
CA VAL A 187 -0.63 9.59 -6.94
C VAL A 187 0.03 8.22 -6.84
N ILE A 188 0.91 7.92 -7.77
CA ILE A 188 1.64 6.66 -7.78
C ILE A 188 3.13 6.87 -8.03
N GLY A 189 3.96 6.16 -7.27
CA GLY A 189 5.40 6.12 -7.41
C GLY A 189 5.91 4.72 -7.73
N GLY A 190 6.96 4.60 -8.53
CA GLY A 190 7.66 3.33 -8.74
C GLY A 190 8.25 3.15 -10.13
N ILE A 191 8.56 1.90 -10.49
CA ILE A 191 9.08 1.58 -11.82
C ILE A 191 7.90 1.45 -12.79
N ILE A 192 7.55 2.57 -13.42
CA ILE A 192 6.36 2.69 -14.27
C ILE A 192 6.80 3.12 -15.69
N PRO A 193 6.55 2.30 -16.72
CA PRO A 193 6.79 2.67 -18.11
C PRO A 193 5.98 3.91 -18.54
N GLU A 194 6.47 4.67 -19.51
CA GLU A 194 5.82 5.91 -19.96
C GLU A 194 4.43 5.67 -20.57
N SER A 195 4.24 4.55 -21.29
CA SER A 195 2.93 4.12 -21.80
C SER A 195 1.92 3.93 -20.67
N ASP A 196 2.36 3.30 -19.59
CA ASP A 196 1.51 2.95 -18.46
C ASP A 196 1.25 4.18 -17.60
N ALA A 197 2.23 5.07 -17.46
CA ALA A 197 2.04 6.36 -16.79
C ALA A 197 0.96 7.20 -17.47
N LYS A 198 0.92 7.20 -18.81
CA LYS A 198 -0.14 7.86 -19.57
C LYS A 198 -1.49 7.20 -19.31
N LEU A 199 -1.55 5.87 -19.40
CA LEU A 199 -2.76 5.10 -19.13
C LEU A 199 -3.30 5.36 -17.71
N LEU A 200 -2.44 5.35 -16.70
CA LEU A 200 -2.80 5.59 -15.31
C LEU A 200 -3.40 6.98 -15.10
N LYS A 201 -2.85 8.01 -15.75
CA LYS A 201 -3.40 9.37 -15.73
C LYS A 201 -4.78 9.45 -16.38
N GLU A 202 -4.97 8.76 -17.51
CA GLU A 202 -6.27 8.65 -18.18
C GLU A 202 -7.32 7.95 -17.28
N HIS A 203 -6.89 7.04 -16.41
CA HIS A 203 -7.74 6.36 -15.44
C HIS A 203 -8.00 7.14 -14.14
N GLY A 204 -7.40 8.33 -13.96
CA GLY A 204 -7.68 9.21 -12.82
C GLY A 204 -6.53 9.37 -11.80
N ILE A 205 -5.35 8.81 -12.06
CA ILE A 205 -4.17 9.13 -11.25
C ILE A 205 -3.76 10.58 -11.46
N SER A 206 -3.60 11.32 -10.36
CA SER A 206 -3.28 12.74 -10.36
C SER A 206 -1.83 13.03 -10.76
N ALA A 207 -0.89 12.17 -10.36
CA ALA A 207 0.52 12.29 -10.71
C ALA A 207 1.23 10.92 -10.67
N VAL A 208 2.27 10.78 -11.48
CA VAL A 208 3.12 9.59 -11.57
C VAL A 208 4.55 10.03 -11.30
N TYR A 209 5.20 9.42 -10.31
CA TYR A 209 6.60 9.65 -9.95
C TYR A 209 7.42 8.38 -10.24
N THR A 210 8.57 8.56 -10.84
CA THR A 210 9.46 7.49 -11.32
C THR A 210 10.86 7.66 -10.72
N PRO A 211 11.80 6.71 -10.90
CA PRO A 211 13.17 6.89 -10.42
C PRO A 211 13.92 8.10 -11.02
N LYS A 212 13.36 8.76 -12.05
CA LYS A 212 13.88 10.02 -12.60
C LYS A 212 13.54 11.23 -11.72
N ASP A 213 12.52 11.11 -10.89
CA ASP A 213 12.01 12.18 -10.03
C ASP A 213 12.79 12.18 -8.70
N ILE A 214 14.01 12.72 -8.76
CA ILE A 214 14.94 12.73 -7.62
C ILE A 214 14.74 13.91 -6.66
N ASP A 215 13.99 14.94 -7.07
CA ASP A 215 13.73 16.12 -6.24
C ASP A 215 12.55 15.88 -5.29
N MET A 216 12.86 15.39 -4.09
CA MET A 216 11.86 15.14 -3.06
C MET A 216 11.13 16.41 -2.61
N ASN A 217 11.77 17.58 -2.63
CA ASN A 217 11.11 18.84 -2.29
C ASN A 217 10.07 19.20 -3.36
N GLY A 218 10.45 19.06 -4.64
CA GLY A 218 9.55 19.23 -5.77
C GLY A 218 8.33 18.30 -5.70
N ILE A 219 8.53 17.03 -5.37
CA ILE A 219 7.42 16.07 -5.16
C ILE A 219 6.46 16.54 -4.07
N MET A 220 6.98 17.03 -2.92
CA MET A 220 6.13 17.53 -1.84
C MET A 220 5.32 18.77 -2.24
N VAL A 221 5.91 19.68 -3.02
CA VAL A 221 5.22 20.87 -3.55
C VAL A 221 4.13 20.46 -4.53
N ASP A 222 4.40 19.48 -5.40
CA ASP A 222 3.41 18.96 -6.34
C ASP A 222 2.24 18.29 -5.60
N ILE A 223 2.52 17.42 -4.62
CA ILE A 223 1.50 16.82 -3.74
C ILE A 223 0.65 17.88 -3.04
N LEU A 224 1.28 18.92 -2.49
CA LEU A 224 0.58 20.04 -1.86
C LEU A 224 -0.37 20.74 -2.86
N ASN A 225 0.12 20.99 -4.07
CA ASN A 225 -0.68 21.65 -5.11
C ASN A 225 -1.83 20.78 -5.64
N LEU A 226 -1.65 19.45 -5.69
CA LEU A 226 -2.73 18.52 -6.00
C LEU A 226 -3.84 18.56 -4.94
N ILE A 227 -3.47 18.59 -3.65
CA ILE A 227 -4.44 18.76 -2.56
C ILE A 227 -5.16 20.11 -2.69
N ARG A 228 -4.41 21.20 -2.87
CA ARG A 228 -4.99 22.55 -3.00
C ARG A 228 -5.97 22.62 -4.18
N LYS A 229 -5.60 22.09 -5.33
CA LYS A 229 -6.46 22.02 -6.52
C LYS A 229 -7.74 21.21 -6.24
N ASN A 230 -7.64 20.09 -5.53
CA ASN A 230 -8.81 19.26 -5.19
C ASN A 230 -9.79 19.95 -4.22
N HIS A 231 -9.33 21.02 -3.55
CA HIS A 231 -10.13 21.84 -2.64
C HIS A 231 -10.35 23.27 -3.16
N ASP A 232 -10.21 23.49 -4.48
CA ASP A 232 -10.43 24.78 -5.14
C ASP A 232 -9.56 25.94 -4.61
N LEU A 233 -8.38 25.61 -4.06
CA LEU A 233 -7.38 26.57 -3.60
C LEU A 233 -6.32 26.84 -4.67
N GLN A 234 -5.80 28.08 -4.70
CA GLN A 234 -4.75 28.49 -5.63
C GLN A 234 -3.43 27.76 -5.35
N PRO A 235 -2.66 27.30 -6.36
CA PRO A 235 -1.39 26.63 -6.14
C PRO A 235 -0.36 27.56 -5.49
N VAL A 236 0.59 26.96 -4.79
CA VAL A 236 1.74 27.66 -4.19
C VAL A 236 2.99 27.45 -5.05
N ALA A 237 3.81 28.49 -5.14
CA ALA A 237 5.15 28.43 -5.70
C ALA A 237 6.13 28.49 -4.53
N VAL A 238 6.80 27.36 -4.25
CA VAL A 238 7.87 27.31 -3.26
C VAL A 238 9.20 27.25 -4.02
N ALA A 239 10.04 28.27 -3.83
CA ALA A 239 11.33 28.41 -4.51
C ALA A 239 12.45 27.61 -3.84
#